data_AF-A0A528TLJ8-F1
#
_entry.id   AF-A0A528TLJ8-F1
#
_cell.length_a   1.000
_cell.length_b   1.000
_cell.length_c   1.000
_cell.angle_alpha   90.00
_cell.angle_beta   90.00
_cell.angle_gamma   90.00
#
_symmetry.space_group_name_H-M   'P 1'
#
loop_
_entity.id
_entity.type
_entity.pdbx_description
1 polymer ?
#
loop_
_entity_poly.entity_id
_entity_poly.type
_entity_poly.pdbx_seq_one_letter_code
_entity_poly.pdbx_strand_id
1 'polypeptide(L)'
;YIIVDGEWAAHIASPASVGGKNTQSVYIRLREDLGAHCEKARAAGAEIVEEPIDRFYGERQYRARDPEGHVWTFTQTVRIVPKEEAERLSGLRIEGWHR
;
A
#
# COMPACT_ATOMS: atom_id res chain seq x y z
N TYR A 1 -15.52 -6.64 0.37
CA TYR A 1 -14.66 -6.65 1.57
C TYR A 1 -13.43 -7.49 1.26
N ILE A 2 -12.30 -7.21 1.88
CA ILE A 2 -11.07 -7.99 1.76
C ILE A 2 -10.79 -8.58 3.14
N ILE A 3 -10.32 -9.82 3.18
CA ILE A 3 -9.90 -10.49 4.41
C ILE A 3 -8.45 -10.91 4.19
N VAL A 4 -7.59 -10.53 5.11
CA VAL A 4 -6.22 -11.03 5.25
C VAL A 4 -6.20 -11.67 6.62
N ASP A 5 -5.86 -12.96 6.65
CA ASP A 5 -5.95 -13.78 7.85
C ASP A 5 -4.58 -13.89 8.52
N GLY A 6 -4.58 -14.30 9.78
CA GLY A 6 -3.39 -14.74 10.50
C GLY A 6 -3.09 -16.21 10.23
N GLU A 7 -2.58 -16.89 11.24
CA GLU A 7 -2.16 -18.29 11.13
C GLU A 7 -3.26 -19.27 11.48
N TRP A 8 -3.46 -20.31 10.67
CA TRP A 8 -4.40 -21.39 10.99
C TRP A 8 -4.01 -22.77 10.45
N ALA A 9 -2.94 -22.87 9.64
CA ALA A 9 -2.41 -24.13 9.16
C ALA A 9 -0.89 -24.04 8.95
N ALA A 10 -0.20 -25.18 8.89
CA ALA A 10 1.26 -25.22 8.77
C ALA A 10 1.85 -24.49 7.55
N HIS A 11 1.06 -24.28 6.49
CA HIS A 11 1.47 -23.58 5.27
C HIS A 11 0.89 -22.16 5.17
N ILE A 12 0.16 -21.70 6.20
CA ILE A 12 -0.44 -20.37 6.28
C ILE A 12 0.18 -19.66 7.49
N ALA A 13 1.00 -18.65 7.20
CA ALA A 13 1.77 -17.97 8.21
C ALA A 13 1.55 -16.46 8.16
N SER A 14 1.55 -15.88 9.34
CA SER A 14 1.54 -14.46 9.62
C SER A 14 2.95 -13.91 9.43
N PRO A 15 3.16 -12.75 8.79
CA PRO A 15 4.47 -12.14 8.71
C PRO A 15 5.15 -12.02 10.08
N ALA A 16 4.40 -11.79 11.17
CA ALA A 16 4.94 -11.74 12.52
C ALA A 16 5.66 -13.02 12.95
N SER A 17 5.24 -14.20 12.48
CA SER A 17 5.87 -15.49 12.84
C SER A 17 7.05 -15.87 11.95
N VAL A 18 7.13 -15.34 10.73
CA VAL A 18 8.17 -15.67 9.74
C VAL A 18 9.22 -14.57 9.58
N GLY A 19 9.44 -13.78 10.63
CA GLY A 19 10.47 -12.73 10.67
C GLY A 19 10.11 -11.47 9.87
N GLY A 20 8.84 -11.11 9.84
CA GLY A 20 8.31 -9.91 9.18
C GLY A 20 8.18 -10.00 7.66
N LYS A 21 8.46 -11.17 7.07
CA LYS A 21 8.43 -11.35 5.61
C LYS A 21 7.01 -11.25 5.08
N ASN A 22 6.79 -10.29 4.19
CA ASN A 22 5.57 -10.17 3.40
C ASN A 22 5.86 -10.68 1.98
N THR A 23 5.29 -11.82 1.60
CA THR A 23 5.43 -12.41 0.25
C THR A 23 4.34 -11.96 -0.71
N GLN A 24 3.38 -11.19 -0.21
CA GLN A 24 2.30 -10.56 -0.94
C GLN A 24 2.27 -9.07 -0.61
N SER A 25 1.62 -8.28 -1.45
CA SER A 25 1.39 -6.85 -1.20
C SER A 25 -0.07 -6.53 -1.43
N VAL A 26 -0.71 -5.89 -0.45
CA VAL A 26 -2.11 -5.48 -0.54
C VAL A 26 -2.18 -3.98 -0.79
N TYR A 27 -2.88 -3.60 -1.86
CA TYR A 27 -3.14 -2.21 -2.21
C TYR A 27 -4.63 -1.92 -2.13
N ILE A 28 -5.00 -0.92 -1.33
CA ILE A 28 -6.37 -0.45 -1.17
C ILE A 28 -6.47 0.96 -1.73
N ARG A 29 -7.29 1.14 -2.76
CA ARG A 29 -7.54 2.47 -3.32
C ARG A 29 -8.69 3.14 -2.58
N LEU A 30 -8.39 4.29 -1.99
CA LEU A 30 -9.38 5.18 -1.40
C LEU A 30 -9.83 6.18 -2.47
N ARG A 31 -11.11 6.57 -2.42
CA ARG A 31 -11.65 7.60 -3.32
C ARG A 31 -11.17 9.00 -2.92
N GLU A 32 -11.05 9.25 -1.62
CA GLU A 32 -10.67 10.54 -1.04
C GLU A 32 -10.11 10.36 0.38
N ASP A 33 -9.67 11.46 0.99
CA ASP A 33 -9.29 11.59 2.40
C ASP A 33 -8.23 10.62 2.94
N LEU A 34 -7.21 10.30 2.13
CA LEU A 34 -6.13 9.40 2.55
C LEU A 34 -5.40 9.84 3.83
N GLY A 35 -5.23 11.15 4.03
CA GLY A 35 -4.63 11.68 5.26
C GLY A 35 -5.48 11.40 6.50
N ALA A 36 -6.79 11.67 6.42
CA ALA A 36 -7.71 11.38 7.53
C ALA A 36 -7.82 9.86 7.79
N HIS A 37 -7.75 9.04 6.75
CA HIS A 37 -7.71 7.60 6.87
C HIS A 37 -6.42 7.12 7.59
N CYS A 38 -5.26 7.72 7.28
CA CYS A 38 -4.00 7.44 7.97
C CYS A 38 -4.10 7.76 9.47
N GLU A 39 -4.62 8.95 9.82
CA GLU A 39 -4.78 9.33 11.23
C GLU A 39 -5.78 8.43 11.98
N LYS A 40 -6.86 8.00 11.32
CA LYS A 40 -7.76 7.00 11.87
C LYS A 40 -7.05 5.66 12.13
N ALA A 41 -6.21 5.20 11.19
CA ALA A 41 -5.44 3.98 11.35
C ALA A 41 -4.44 4.09 12.51
N ARG A 42 -3.74 5.22 12.62
CA ARG A 42 -2.82 5.52 13.73
C ARG A 42 -3.54 5.52 15.08
N ALA A 43 -4.70 6.18 15.17
CA ALA A 43 -5.52 6.22 16.37
C ALA A 43 -6.06 4.83 16.78
N ALA A 44 -6.25 3.94 15.82
CA ALA A 44 -6.63 2.55 16.04
C ALA A 44 -5.44 1.63 16.43
N GLY A 45 -4.22 2.17 16.52
CA GLY A 45 -3.01 1.43 16.92
C GLY A 45 -2.24 0.78 15.77
N ALA A 46 -2.57 1.09 14.51
CA ALA A 46 -1.78 0.62 13.39
C ALA A 46 -0.38 1.27 13.40
N GLU A 47 0.66 0.48 13.12
CA GLU A 47 2.01 0.99 12.95
C GLU A 47 2.13 1.63 11.57
N ILE A 48 2.29 2.94 11.49
CA ILE A 48 2.53 3.64 10.21
C ILE A 48 4.00 3.48 9.84
N VAL A 49 4.27 2.61 8.85
CA VAL A 49 5.64 2.31 8.38
C VAL A 49 6.11 3.28 7.29
N GLU A 50 5.18 3.99 6.66
CA GLU A 50 5.48 5.10 5.77
C GLU A 50 4.34 6.12 5.81
N GLU A 51 4.68 7.37 6.14
CA GLU A 51 3.73 8.48 6.20
C GLU A 51 3.16 8.83 4.81
N PRO A 52 1.97 9.47 4.73
CA PRO A 52 1.40 9.93 3.48
C PRO A 52 2.38 10.74 2.63
N ILE A 53 2.69 10.24 1.43
CA ILE A 53 3.61 10.87 0.49
C ILE A 53 3.07 10.85 -0.94
N ASP A 54 3.26 11.95 -1.65
CA ASP A 54 2.93 12.06 -3.07
C ASP A 54 4.02 11.39 -3.92
N ARG A 55 3.58 10.51 -4.81
CA ARG A 55 4.42 9.77 -5.74
C ARG A 55 4.45 10.46 -7.09
N PHE A 56 5.58 10.37 -7.78
CA PHE A 56 5.77 10.98 -9.10
C PHE A 56 4.75 10.49 -10.14
N TYR A 57 4.18 9.30 -9.96
CA TYR A 57 3.16 8.71 -10.81
C TYR A 57 1.72 9.10 -10.41
N GLY A 58 1.54 10.16 -9.61
CA GLY A 58 0.23 10.79 -9.40
C GLY A 58 -0.64 10.19 -8.31
N GLU A 59 -0.05 9.37 -7.45
CA GLU A 59 -0.73 8.78 -6.29
C GLU A 59 -0.19 9.38 -5.00
N ARG A 60 -1.06 9.64 -4.03
CA ARG A 60 -0.69 9.80 -2.63
C ARG A 60 -0.80 8.44 -1.94
N GLN A 61 0.20 8.05 -1.16
CA GLN A 61 0.24 6.74 -0.52
C GLN A 61 0.73 6.82 0.92
N TYR A 62 0.20 5.94 1.77
CA TYR A 62 0.82 5.63 3.06
C TYR A 62 0.81 4.11 3.27
N ARG A 63 1.68 3.63 4.15
CA ARG A 63 1.75 2.21 4.50
C ARG A 63 1.60 2.01 5.99
N ALA A 64 0.86 0.97 6.34
CA ALA A 64 0.68 0.56 7.73
C ALA A 64 0.89 -0.94 7.89
N ARG A 65 1.31 -1.34 9.08
CA ARG A 65 1.41 -2.73 9.51
C ARG A 65 0.28 -3.04 10.50
N ASP A 66 -0.38 -4.17 10.29
CA ASP A 66 -1.38 -4.69 11.23
C ASP A 66 -0.73 -5.54 12.34
N PRO A 67 -1.49 -5.99 13.37
CA PRO A 67 -0.92 -6.77 14.47
C PRO A 67 -0.25 -8.09 14.06
N GLU A 68 -0.64 -8.68 12.93
CA GLU A 68 -0.04 -9.90 12.36
C GLU A 68 1.17 -9.57 11.45
N GLY A 69 1.53 -8.30 11.32
CA GLY A 69 2.70 -7.89 10.57
C GLY A 69 2.47 -7.73 9.06
N HIS A 70 1.23 -7.82 8.58
CA HIS A 70 0.93 -7.59 7.17
C HIS A 70 1.08 -6.13 6.81
N VAL A 71 1.73 -5.86 5.68
CA VAL A 71 1.89 -4.51 5.16
C VAL A 71 0.76 -4.16 4.20
N TRP A 72 0.01 -3.13 4.59
CA TRP A 72 -1.08 -2.55 3.81
C TRP A 72 -0.59 -1.27 3.14
N THR A 73 -0.81 -1.14 1.83
CA THR A 73 -0.62 0.13 1.12
C THR A 73 -1.97 0.74 0.80
N PHE A 74 -2.22 1.94 1.32
CA PHE A 74 -3.39 2.73 0.95
C PHE A 74 -2.98 3.79 -0.06
N THR A 75 -3.77 3.97 -1.11
CA THR A 75 -3.45 4.87 -2.23
C THR A 75 -4.65 5.69 -2.63
N GLN A 76 -4.43 6.95 -3.01
CA GLN A 76 -5.43 7.84 -3.57
C GLN A 76 -4.83 8.53 -4.79
N THR A 77 -5.54 8.49 -5.91
CA THR A 77 -5.13 9.23 -7.12
C THR A 77 -5.28 10.72 -6.87
N VAL A 78 -4.18 11.47 -6.91
CA VAL A 78 -4.17 12.94 -6.80
C VAL A 78 -4.07 13.60 -8.17
N ARG A 79 -3.47 12.92 -9.16
CA ARG A 79 -3.40 13.35 -10.55
C ARG A 79 -3.25 12.15 -11.47
N ILE A 80 -3.93 12.16 -12.60
CA ILE A 80 -3.69 11.18 -13.66
C ILE A 80 -2.38 11.56 -14.35
N VAL A 81 -1.39 10.67 -14.32
CA VAL A 81 -0.10 10.82 -15.00
C VAL A 81 -0.11 9.93 -16.25
N PRO A 82 -0.04 10.51 -17.47
CA PRO A 82 0.09 9.73 -18.69
C PRO A 82 1.38 8.91 -18.71
N LYS A 83 1.38 7.80 -19.45
CA LYS A 83 2.53 6.91 -19.57
C LYS A 83 3.81 7.65 -19.97
N GLU A 84 3.74 8.51 -20.98
CA GLU A 84 4.89 9.23 -21.52
C GLU A 84 5.53 10.14 -20.45
N GLU A 85 4.69 10.74 -19.60
CA GLU A 85 5.15 11.53 -18.47
C GLU A 85 5.75 10.64 -17.38
N ALA A 86 5.12 9.50 -17.05
CA ALA A 86 5.65 8.56 -16.06
C ALA A 86 7.01 7.98 -16.47
N GLU A 87 7.20 7.64 -17.76
CA GLU A 87 8.48 7.20 -18.33
C GLU A 87 9.54 8.29 -18.20
N ARG A 88 9.19 9.54 -18.55
CA ARG A 88 10.10 10.69 -18.42
C ARG A 88 10.51 10.94 -16.96
N LEU A 89 9.57 10.85 -16.01
CA LEU A 89 9.83 11.09 -14.58
C LEU A 89 10.64 9.96 -13.92
N SER A 90 10.42 8.71 -14.33
CA SER A 90 11.12 7.56 -13.77
C SER A 90 12.47 7.27 -14.43
N GLY A 91 12.68 7.73 -15.67
CA GLY A 91 13.80 7.30 -16.51
C GLY A 91 13.68 5.85 -16.98
N LEU A 92 12.54 5.20 -16.75
CA LEU A 92 12.27 3.82 -17.13
C LEU A 92 11.33 3.78 -18.33
N ARG A 93 11.52 2.80 -19.20
CA ARG A 93 10.51 2.43 -20.20
C ARG A 93 9.48 1.54 -19.54
N ILE A 94 8.20 1.89 -19.70
CA ILE A 94 7.09 1.17 -19.09
C ILE A 94 6.41 0.32 -20.17
N GLU A 95 6.41 -1.00 -19.98
CA GLU A 95 5.70 -1.94 -20.85
C GLU A 95 4.44 -2.46 -20.15
N GLY A 96 3.36 -2.69 -20.90
CA GLY A 96 2.11 -3.23 -20.33
C GLY A 96 1.17 -2.21 -19.65
N TRP A 97 1.18 -0.93 -20.06
CA TRP A 97 0.16 0.03 -19.60
C TRP A 97 -1.19 -0.30 -20.26
N HIS A 98 -2.06 -0.99 -19.53
CA HIS A 98 -3.40 -1.31 -20.03
C HIS A 98 -4.23 -0.03 -20.17
N ARG A 99 -4.90 0.12 -21.33
CA ARG A 99 -5.93 1.13 -21.57
C ARG A 99 -7.20 0.80 -20.82
#